data_AF-A0A0C3CGF0-F1
#
_entry.id   AF-A0A0C3CGF0-F1
#
_cell.length_a   1.000
_cell.length_b   1.000
_cell.length_c   1.000
_cell.angle_alpha   90.00
_cell.angle_beta   90.00
_cell.angle_gamma   90.00
#
_symmetry.space_group_name_H-M   'P 1'
#
loop_
_entity.id
_entity.type
_entity.pdbx_description
1 polymer ?
#
loop_
_entity_poly.entity_id
_entity_poly.type
_entity_poly.pdbx_seq_one_letter_code
_entity_poly.pdbx_strand_id
1 'polypeptide(L)'
;MSQHVPSSSSVCIHAVCISPDYRGKSLGVRLLREYITRLESATRDDGSRSYERALLITHEELRHFYEEAGFEWLGKSDVVHGSRPWFEMRKVLGTGVASTSPSEVQSQSIPPGVWEALQRTPRNRPVIRHFASFSGISEMCAPDDTGNILNKFDLLCPREECGSVILKANVAKWVERASVQMEPQGMPAHSLLPTLPTPPGTAQWWLITPSPMAFENIGFTRPIQSLSQSPETGKKLKLLACAECDLGPLGWSEEGGTEFWLTCSRVGYRA
;
A
#
# COMPACT_ATOMS: atom_id res chain seq x y z
N MET A 1 -11.51 -7.33 18.23
CA MET A 1 -12.82 -6.90 17.66
C MET A 1 -13.07 -7.71 16.40
N SER A 2 -14.22 -8.38 16.27
CA SER A 2 -14.50 -9.32 15.18
C SER A 2 -15.42 -8.77 14.07
N GLN A 3 -16.12 -7.66 14.32
CA GLN A 3 -17.13 -7.14 13.39
C GLN A 3 -16.99 -5.63 13.18
N HIS A 4 -16.81 -5.22 11.93
CA HIS A 4 -16.77 -3.82 11.50
C HIS A 4 -18.20 -3.33 11.21
N VAL A 5 -18.53 -2.13 11.69
CA VAL A 5 -19.84 -1.48 11.46
C VAL A 5 -19.59 -0.19 10.67
N PRO A 6 -19.88 -0.16 9.36
CA PRO A 6 -19.58 0.99 8.49
C PRO A 6 -20.25 2.31 8.91
N SER A 7 -21.42 2.24 9.55
CA SER A 7 -22.17 3.40 10.03
C SER A 7 -21.86 3.77 11.49
N SER A 8 -20.73 3.34 12.04
CA SER A 8 -20.31 3.72 13.38
C SER A 8 -19.71 5.14 13.41
N SER A 9 -20.00 5.90 14.47
CA SER A 9 -19.34 7.19 14.75
C SER A 9 -17.97 7.06 15.38
N SER A 10 -17.55 5.83 15.68
CA SER A 10 -16.31 5.53 16.36
C SER A 10 -15.32 4.87 15.41
N VAL A 11 -14.10 5.39 15.37
CA VAL A 11 -12.99 4.80 14.62
C VAL A 11 -12.08 4.03 15.57
N CYS A 12 -11.88 2.75 15.30
CA CYS A 12 -11.00 1.90 16.11
C CYS A 12 -9.60 1.80 15.48
N ILE A 13 -8.58 2.31 16.18
CA ILE A 13 -7.19 2.19 15.76
C ILE A 13 -6.67 0.81 16.18
N HIS A 14 -6.33 -0.01 15.19
CA HIS A 14 -5.93 -1.40 15.42
C HIS A 14 -4.42 -1.53 15.67
N ALA A 15 -3.61 -0.72 14.99
CA ALA A 15 -2.16 -0.77 15.11
C ALA A 15 -1.53 0.59 14.79
N VAL A 16 -0.49 0.92 15.54
CA VAL A 16 0.39 2.07 15.28
C VAL A 16 1.82 1.55 15.35
N CYS A 17 2.53 1.58 14.23
CA CYS A 17 3.85 1.00 14.10
C CYS A 17 4.85 2.03 13.59
N ILE A 18 6.02 2.11 14.22
CA ILE A 18 7.16 2.93 13.78
C ILE A 18 8.36 2.01 13.60
N SER A 19 9.01 2.11 12.44
CA SER A 19 10.26 1.40 12.16
C SER A 19 11.30 1.69 13.25
N PRO A 20 12.06 0.69 13.73
CA PRO A 20 13.05 0.86 14.80
C PRO A 20 13.97 2.07 14.61
N ASP A 21 14.45 2.31 13.38
CA ASP A 21 15.38 3.40 13.02
C ASP A 21 14.79 4.81 13.20
N TYR A 22 13.47 4.88 13.37
CA TYR A 22 12.69 6.11 13.44
C TYR A 22 11.98 6.30 14.80
N ARG A 23 12.19 5.39 15.76
CA ARG A 23 11.65 5.53 17.13
C ARG A 23 12.39 6.63 17.91
N GLY A 24 11.75 7.15 18.96
CA GLY A 24 12.33 8.22 19.80
C GLY A 24 12.43 9.61 19.14
N LYS A 25 11.98 9.76 17.89
CA LYS A 25 12.01 11.02 17.12
C LYS A 25 10.64 11.73 17.08
N SER A 26 9.76 11.44 18.04
CA SER A 26 8.36 11.93 18.12
C SER A 26 7.49 11.68 16.88
N LEU A 27 7.92 10.81 15.96
CA LEU A 27 7.21 10.52 14.72
C LEU A 27 5.87 9.82 14.96
N GLY A 28 5.78 8.93 15.95
CA GLY A 28 4.54 8.23 16.29
C GLY A 28 3.43 9.18 16.75
N VAL A 29 3.76 10.13 17.63
CA VAL A 29 2.81 11.15 18.10
C VAL A 29 2.38 12.06 16.95
N ARG A 30 3.32 12.45 16.07
CA ARG A 30 3.01 13.27 14.88
C ARG A 30 2.09 12.52 13.91
N LEU A 31 2.34 11.24 13.65
CA LEU A 31 1.49 10.40 12.80
C LEU A 31 0.09 10.26 13.37
N LEU A 32 -0.05 10.03 14.68
CA LEU A 32 -1.34 9.96 15.34
C LEU A 32 -2.10 11.28 15.25
N ARG A 33 -1.45 12.41 15.52
CA ARG A 33 -2.09 13.73 15.41
C ARG A 33 -2.59 14.01 14.00
N GLU A 34 -1.76 13.77 12.99
CA GLU A 34 -2.14 13.92 11.59
C GLU A 34 -3.31 12.99 11.21
N TYR A 35 -3.27 11.73 11.67
CA TYR A 35 -4.37 10.79 11.45
C TYR A 35 -5.68 11.29 12.05
N ILE A 36 -5.65 11.82 13.28
CA ILE A 36 -6.83 12.38 13.93
C ILE A 36 -7.34 13.62 13.19
N THR A 37 -6.47 14.54 12.78
CA THR A 37 -6.88 15.72 12.00
C THR A 37 -7.59 15.33 10.71
N ARG A 38 -7.14 14.26 10.04
CA ARG A 38 -7.85 13.73 8.87
C ARG A 38 -9.22 13.17 9.23
N LEU A 39 -9.33 12.42 10.33
CA LEU A 39 -10.62 11.90 10.80
C LEU A 39 -11.63 13.00 11.12
N GLU A 40 -11.19 14.13 11.69
CA GLU A 40 -12.06 15.28 11.97
C GLU A 40 -12.63 15.92 10.69
N SER A 41 -11.87 15.89 9.60
CA SER A 41 -12.29 16.42 8.29
C SER A 41 -13.00 15.41 7.38
N ALA A 42 -12.99 14.13 7.75
CA ALA A 42 -13.51 13.06 6.92
C ALA A 42 -15.05 13.00 6.96
N THR A 43 -15.66 12.86 5.78
CA THR A 43 -17.08 12.53 5.66
C THR A 43 -17.24 11.02 5.73
N ARG A 44 -18.24 10.55 6.48
CA ARG A 44 -18.51 9.12 6.62
C ARG A 44 -19.18 8.55 5.37
N ASP A 45 -19.09 7.23 5.20
CA ASP A 45 -19.67 6.51 4.06
C ASP A 45 -21.19 6.71 3.91
N ASP A 46 -21.88 7.06 4.99
CA ASP A 46 -23.32 7.35 5.04
C ASP A 46 -23.69 8.81 4.68
N GLY A 47 -22.70 9.63 4.31
CA GLY A 47 -22.87 11.05 4.01
C GLY A 47 -23.03 11.95 5.25
N SER A 48 -22.93 11.40 6.47
CA SER A 48 -22.95 12.18 7.71
C SER A 48 -21.60 12.85 7.99
N ARG A 49 -21.68 13.95 8.75
CA ARG A 49 -20.70 15.05 8.66
C ARG A 49 -19.40 14.87 9.45
N SER A 50 -19.23 13.85 10.29
CA SER A 50 -17.96 13.59 10.99
C SER A 50 -17.98 12.31 11.85
N TYR A 51 -16.81 11.75 12.12
CA TYR A 51 -16.61 10.82 13.24
C TYR A 51 -16.67 11.58 14.58
N GLU A 52 -17.17 10.92 15.63
CA GLU A 52 -17.33 11.52 16.96
C GLU A 52 -16.17 11.17 17.89
N ARG A 53 -15.49 10.05 17.66
CA ARG A 53 -14.40 9.59 18.53
C ARG A 53 -13.47 8.58 17.86
N ALA A 54 -12.23 8.56 18.31
CA ALA A 54 -11.27 7.49 18.06
C ALA A 54 -11.08 6.65 19.33
N LEU A 55 -11.02 5.33 19.17
CA LEU A 55 -10.85 4.35 20.25
C LEU A 55 -9.63 3.47 19.95
N LEU A 56 -8.91 3.11 21.00
CA LEU A 56 -7.83 2.13 20.92
C LEU A 56 -7.70 1.35 22.22
N ILE A 57 -7.01 0.21 22.13
CA ILE A 57 -6.52 -0.51 23.29
C ILE A 57 -5.00 -0.52 23.29
N THR A 58 -4.39 -0.42 24.46
CA THR A 58 -2.94 -0.43 24.60
C THR A 58 -2.49 -1.08 25.91
N HIS A 59 -1.18 -1.28 26.03
CA HIS A 59 -0.56 -1.70 27.29
C HIS A 59 -0.13 -0.46 28.10
N GLU A 60 -0.02 -0.64 29.41
CA GLU A 60 0.25 0.44 30.36
C GLU A 60 1.53 1.22 30.05
N GLU A 61 2.59 0.56 29.54
CA GLU A 61 3.85 1.22 29.20
C GLU A 61 3.73 2.27 28.06
N LEU A 62 2.68 2.20 27.25
CA LEU A 62 2.43 3.14 26.14
C LEU A 62 1.44 4.25 26.51
N ARG A 63 0.95 4.28 27.75
CA ARG A 63 -0.03 5.28 28.21
C ARG A 63 0.42 6.71 27.89
N HIS A 64 1.64 7.07 28.30
CA HIS A 64 2.17 8.42 28.11
C HIS A 64 2.22 8.82 26.62
N PHE A 65 2.61 7.88 25.75
CA PHE A 65 2.68 8.12 24.30
C PHE A 65 1.31 8.50 23.69
N TYR A 66 0.23 7.85 24.15
CA TYR A 66 -1.12 8.15 23.67
C TYR A 66 -1.75 9.37 24.37
N GLU A 67 -1.44 9.60 25.65
CA GLU A 67 -1.81 10.85 26.34
C GLU A 67 -1.18 12.08 25.67
N GLU A 68 0.08 11.99 25.24
CA GLU A 68 0.73 13.04 24.42
C GLU A 68 0.03 13.27 23.07
N ALA A 69 -0.56 12.22 22.49
CA ALA A 69 -1.38 12.33 21.28
C ALA A 69 -2.82 12.83 21.56
N GLY A 70 -3.16 13.08 22.83
CA GLY A 70 -4.44 13.62 23.27
C GLY A 70 -5.54 12.58 23.41
N PHE A 71 -5.19 11.33 23.74
CA PHE A 71 -6.14 10.30 24.17
C PHE A 71 -6.29 10.30 25.69
N GLU A 72 -7.51 10.04 26.15
CA GLU A 72 -7.86 9.86 27.55
C GLU A 72 -7.78 8.38 27.93
N TRP A 73 -7.24 8.10 29.11
CA TRP A 73 -7.18 6.77 29.69
C TRP A 73 -8.54 6.39 30.31
N LEU A 74 -9.18 5.33 29.82
CA LEU A 74 -10.48 4.86 30.33
C LEU A 74 -10.35 3.72 31.35
N GLY A 75 -9.20 3.08 31.44
CA GLY A 75 -8.93 1.98 32.37
C GLY A 75 -8.83 0.63 31.69
N LYS A 76 -8.93 -0.44 32.48
CA LYS A 76 -8.72 -1.82 32.01
C LYS A 76 -9.82 -2.23 31.03
N SER A 77 -9.43 -2.81 29.90
CA SER A 77 -10.34 -3.36 28.90
C SER A 77 -10.78 -4.77 29.29
N ASP A 78 -11.99 -5.13 28.88
CA ASP A 78 -12.50 -6.51 28.95
C ASP A 78 -11.86 -7.42 27.89
N VAL A 79 -11.09 -6.86 26.96
CA VAL A 79 -10.37 -7.65 25.94
C VAL A 79 -9.26 -8.47 26.60
N VAL A 80 -9.45 -9.79 26.58
CA VAL A 80 -8.45 -10.77 27.00
C VAL A 80 -7.73 -11.31 25.76
N HIS A 81 -6.56 -10.75 25.45
CA HIS A 81 -5.72 -11.22 24.35
C HIS A 81 -4.24 -11.18 24.74
N GLY A 82 -3.54 -12.32 24.63
CA GLY A 82 -2.16 -12.44 25.11
C GLY A 82 -2.05 -12.55 26.63
N SER A 83 -0.83 -12.46 27.15
CA SER A 83 -0.52 -12.67 28.58
C SER A 83 -0.67 -11.43 29.45
N ARG A 84 -0.79 -10.25 28.85
CA ARG A 84 -0.82 -8.94 29.54
C ARG A 84 -2.19 -8.29 29.42
N PRO A 85 -2.63 -7.52 30.43
CA PRO A 85 -3.88 -6.78 30.36
C PRO A 85 -3.81 -5.71 29.26
N TRP A 86 -4.97 -5.44 28.67
CA TRP A 86 -5.20 -4.32 27.77
C TRP A 86 -5.96 -3.23 28.51
N PHE A 87 -5.77 -2.00 28.07
CA PHE A 87 -6.42 -0.82 28.62
C PHE A 87 -6.99 0.02 27.49
N GLU A 88 -8.17 0.57 27.71
CA GLU A 88 -8.88 1.36 26.72
C GLU A 88 -8.48 2.81 26.79
N MET A 89 -8.34 3.42 25.62
CA MET A 89 -8.17 4.85 25.48
C MET A 89 -9.10 5.42 24.43
N ARG A 90 -9.52 6.67 24.64
CA ARG A 90 -10.47 7.37 23.77
C ARG A 90 -10.01 8.78 23.49
N LYS A 91 -10.24 9.23 22.26
CA LYS A 91 -10.19 10.65 21.90
C LYS A 91 -11.52 11.08 21.31
N VAL A 92 -12.13 12.11 21.88
CA VAL A 92 -13.36 12.72 21.32
C VAL A 92 -12.96 13.64 20.16
N LEU A 93 -13.70 13.55 19.07
CA LEU A 93 -13.56 14.34 17.85
C LEU A 93 -14.80 15.24 17.78
N GLY A 94 -14.61 16.55 17.94
CA GLY A 94 -15.72 17.47 18.17
C GLY A 94 -15.50 18.83 17.51
N THR A 95 -16.44 19.18 16.65
CA THR A 95 -16.70 20.52 16.14
C THR A 95 -16.88 21.51 17.32
N GLY A 96 -16.30 22.70 17.26
CA GLY A 96 -16.33 23.72 18.33
C GLY A 96 -17.74 23.91 18.93
N VAL A 97 -17.94 24.12 20.23
CA VAL A 97 -17.47 25.24 21.06
C VAL A 97 -17.55 24.85 22.55
N ALA A 98 -16.50 25.11 23.33
CA ALA A 98 -16.61 25.59 24.72
C ALA A 98 -15.28 26.24 25.13
N SER A 99 -15.34 27.56 25.23
CA SER A 99 -14.31 28.48 25.64
C SER A 99 -13.74 28.15 27.02
N THR A 100 -12.42 28.08 27.12
CA THR A 100 -11.68 28.60 28.28
C THR A 100 -10.47 29.37 27.76
N SER A 101 -10.23 30.50 28.38
CA SER A 101 -9.49 31.69 27.93
C SER A 101 -8.04 31.47 27.47
N PRO A 102 -7.44 32.44 26.75
CA PRO A 102 -6.25 32.25 25.94
C PRO A 102 -4.98 32.33 26.79
N SER A 103 -4.14 31.31 26.70
CA SER A 103 -2.71 31.45 26.92
C SER A 103 -2.03 31.37 25.56
N GLU A 104 -1.36 32.46 25.23
CA GLU A 104 -0.63 32.74 24.01
C GLU A 104 0.18 31.52 23.52
N VAL A 105 -0.33 30.81 22.51
CA VAL A 105 0.52 29.99 21.65
C VAL A 105 0.66 30.78 20.36
N GLN A 106 1.79 31.47 20.27
CA GLN A 106 2.24 32.18 19.08
C GLN A 106 1.96 31.31 17.85
N SER A 107 1.13 31.83 16.97
CA SER A 107 0.98 31.35 15.61
C SER A 107 2.35 31.36 14.97
N GLN A 108 3.01 30.20 14.96
CA GLN A 108 4.12 29.96 14.06
C GLN A 108 3.51 29.99 12.66
N SER A 109 3.53 31.18 12.05
CA SER A 109 3.22 31.38 10.65
C SER A 109 3.97 30.33 9.87
N ILE A 110 3.24 29.47 9.15
CA ILE A 110 3.80 28.52 8.20
C ILE A 110 4.81 29.30 7.35
N PRO A 111 6.11 28.94 7.37
CA PRO A 111 7.10 29.69 6.62
C PRO A 111 6.67 29.79 5.15
N PRO A 112 6.77 30.98 4.54
CA PRO A 112 6.42 31.14 3.13
C PRO A 112 7.21 30.12 2.31
N GLY A 113 6.49 29.30 1.52
CA GLY A 113 7.08 28.25 0.70
C GLY A 113 6.80 26.80 1.15
N VAL A 114 6.22 26.55 2.33
CA VAL A 114 5.82 25.18 2.74
C VAL A 114 4.62 24.68 1.94
N TRP A 115 3.64 25.55 1.67
CA TRP A 115 2.51 25.24 0.80
C TRP A 115 2.98 24.95 -0.64
N GLU A 116 3.89 25.78 -1.16
CA GLU A 116 4.60 25.54 -2.42
C GLU A 116 5.39 24.21 -2.39
N ALA A 117 5.99 23.85 -1.26
CA ALA A 117 6.77 22.62 -1.13
C ALA A 117 5.88 21.35 -1.09
N LEU A 118 4.68 21.44 -0.54
CA LEU A 118 3.69 20.35 -0.55
C LEU A 118 3.04 20.16 -1.93
N GLN A 119 2.87 21.26 -2.68
CA GLN A 119 2.35 21.22 -4.05
C GLN A 119 3.43 20.91 -5.09
N ARG A 120 4.71 20.95 -4.72
CA ARG A 120 5.80 20.53 -5.61
C ARG A 120 5.69 19.03 -5.85
N THR A 121 5.39 18.67 -7.09
CA THR A 121 5.67 17.35 -7.62
C THR A 121 7.14 16.99 -7.31
N PRO A 122 7.42 15.74 -6.89
CA PRO A 122 8.77 15.34 -6.51
C PRO A 122 9.72 15.60 -7.68
N ARG A 123 10.68 16.50 -7.46
CA ARG A 123 11.64 16.97 -8.49
C ARG A 123 12.55 15.87 -9.05
N ASN A 124 12.49 14.67 -8.49
CA ASN A 124 13.36 13.55 -8.81
C ASN A 124 12.54 12.28 -9.05
N ARG A 125 11.45 12.40 -9.83
CA ARG A 125 10.71 11.23 -10.27
C ARG A 125 11.63 10.36 -11.14
N PRO A 126 11.76 9.05 -10.85
CA PRO A 126 12.57 8.17 -11.68
C PRO A 126 12.06 8.19 -13.12
N VAL A 127 12.98 8.35 -14.07
CA VAL A 127 12.66 8.26 -15.50
C VAL A 127 12.27 6.83 -15.81
N ILE A 128 11.07 6.65 -16.34
CA ILE A 128 10.51 5.35 -16.68
C ILE A 128 10.87 5.03 -18.12
N ARG A 129 11.53 3.91 -18.35
CA ARG A 129 11.68 3.31 -19.68
C ARG A 129 10.68 2.17 -19.83
N HIS A 130 9.90 2.20 -20.89
CA HIS A 130 9.00 1.11 -21.22
C HIS A 130 9.74 -0.03 -21.91
N PHE A 131 9.17 -1.24 -21.84
CA PHE A 131 9.71 -2.42 -22.53
C PHE A 131 10.01 -2.17 -24.01
N ALA A 132 9.14 -1.43 -24.72
CA ALA A 132 9.30 -1.09 -26.14
C ALA A 132 10.53 -0.22 -26.44
N SER A 133 11.13 0.42 -25.43
CA SER A 133 12.33 1.27 -25.57
C SER A 133 13.65 0.49 -25.46
N PHE A 134 13.60 -0.82 -25.24
CA PHE A 134 14.78 -1.68 -25.19
C PHE A 134 14.90 -2.48 -26.50
N SER A 135 16.14 -2.71 -26.96
CA SER A 135 16.39 -3.46 -28.20
C SER A 135 16.13 -4.97 -28.05
N GLY A 136 16.13 -5.45 -26.80
CA GLY A 136 15.80 -6.83 -26.44
C GLY A 136 15.92 -7.08 -24.94
N ILE A 137 15.41 -8.22 -24.50
CA ILE A 137 15.36 -8.61 -23.09
C ILE A 137 16.75 -8.74 -22.46
N SER A 138 17.78 -9.02 -23.26
CA SER A 138 19.17 -9.14 -22.81
C SER A 138 19.71 -7.88 -22.14
N GLU A 139 19.22 -6.68 -22.49
CA GLU A 139 19.65 -5.43 -21.83
C GLU A 139 19.10 -5.28 -20.41
N MET A 140 17.98 -5.96 -20.14
CA MET A 140 17.17 -5.87 -18.93
C MET A 140 17.47 -7.00 -17.96
N CYS A 141 18.34 -7.91 -18.38
CA CYS A 141 18.68 -9.15 -17.71
C CYS A 141 20.12 -9.07 -17.16
N ALA A 142 20.31 -9.50 -15.93
CA ALA A 142 21.60 -9.67 -15.30
C ALA A 142 21.77 -11.15 -14.89
N PRO A 143 22.86 -11.83 -15.28
CA PRO A 143 23.12 -13.17 -14.80
C PRO A 143 23.46 -13.15 -13.31
N ASP A 144 22.93 -14.11 -12.57
CA ASP A 144 23.29 -14.41 -11.19
C ASP A 144 24.44 -15.43 -11.12
N ASP A 145 25.10 -15.53 -9.97
CA ASP A 145 26.17 -16.50 -9.70
C ASP A 145 25.71 -17.96 -9.87
N THR A 146 24.39 -18.20 -9.80
CA THR A 146 23.75 -19.50 -9.98
C THR A 146 23.34 -19.81 -11.43
N GLY A 147 23.62 -18.93 -12.39
CA GLY A 147 23.23 -19.08 -13.80
C GLY A 147 21.78 -18.72 -14.10
N ASN A 148 21.04 -18.20 -13.12
CA ASN A 148 19.70 -17.64 -13.32
C ASN A 148 19.78 -16.25 -13.95
N ILE A 149 18.79 -15.88 -14.75
CA ILE A 149 18.69 -14.55 -15.34
C ILE A 149 17.77 -13.69 -14.47
N LEU A 150 18.28 -12.61 -13.88
CA LEU A 150 17.55 -11.70 -13.00
C LEU A 150 17.24 -10.36 -13.67
N ASN A 151 16.31 -9.60 -13.10
CA ASN A 151 16.03 -8.24 -13.56
C ASN A 151 17.19 -7.29 -13.20
N LYS A 152 17.79 -6.65 -14.19
CA LYS A 152 18.89 -5.69 -13.99
C LYS A 152 18.43 -4.37 -13.38
N PHE A 153 17.21 -3.95 -13.69
CA PHE A 153 16.66 -2.64 -13.29
C PHE A 153 15.56 -2.79 -12.24
N ASP A 154 15.36 -1.73 -11.44
CA ASP A 154 14.16 -1.59 -10.60
C ASP A 154 12.91 -1.57 -11.49
N LEU A 155 11.90 -2.35 -11.11
CA LEU A 155 10.61 -2.37 -11.77
C LEU A 155 9.70 -1.31 -11.14
N LEU A 156 9.11 -0.47 -11.98
CA LEU A 156 8.26 0.65 -11.61
C LEU A 156 6.84 0.45 -12.15
N CYS A 157 5.88 1.15 -11.55
CA CYS A 157 4.55 1.32 -12.13
C CYS A 157 4.67 1.99 -13.50
N PRO A 158 4.03 1.47 -14.57
CA PRO A 158 4.14 2.03 -15.91
C PRO A 158 3.47 3.41 -16.06
N ARG A 159 2.66 3.85 -15.10
CA ARG A 159 2.06 5.18 -15.11
C ARG A 159 3.13 6.23 -14.79
N GLU A 160 3.44 7.09 -15.75
CA GLU A 160 4.37 8.23 -15.60
C GLU A 160 4.00 9.14 -14.43
N GLU A 161 2.71 9.27 -14.15
CA GLU A 161 2.19 10.05 -13.03
C GLU A 161 2.34 9.36 -11.65
N CYS A 162 2.64 8.07 -11.60
CA CYS A 162 2.80 7.31 -10.37
C CYS A 162 4.28 7.09 -10.04
N GLY A 163 4.98 6.32 -10.89
CA GLY A 163 6.39 5.97 -10.69
C GLY A 163 6.69 5.16 -9.42
N SER A 164 5.67 4.54 -8.80
CA SER A 164 5.85 3.67 -7.62
C SER A 164 6.80 2.51 -7.93
N VAL A 165 7.74 2.23 -7.02
CA VAL A 165 8.66 1.10 -7.14
C VAL A 165 7.92 -0.17 -6.77
N ILE A 166 7.79 -1.09 -7.72
CA ILE A 166 7.13 -2.39 -7.53
C ILE A 166 8.14 -3.43 -7.03
N LEU A 167 9.33 -3.46 -7.64
CA LEU A 167 10.36 -4.45 -7.35
C LEU A 167 11.75 -3.84 -7.50
N LYS A 168 12.71 -4.25 -6.66
CA LYS A 168 14.12 -3.88 -6.80
C LYS A 168 14.84 -4.70 -7.87
N ALA A 169 15.95 -4.18 -8.36
CA ALA A 169 16.89 -4.93 -9.19
C ALA A 169 17.37 -6.23 -8.49
N ASN A 170 17.64 -7.26 -9.29
CA ASN A 170 18.16 -8.58 -8.91
C ASN A 170 17.23 -9.41 -8.00
N VAL A 171 15.91 -9.25 -8.13
CA VAL A 171 14.93 -9.97 -7.30
C VAL A 171 14.10 -10.96 -8.12
N ALA A 172 13.64 -10.56 -9.32
CA ALA A 172 12.84 -11.41 -10.18
C ALA A 172 13.70 -12.21 -11.16
N LYS A 173 13.32 -13.46 -11.38
CA LYS A 173 13.89 -14.33 -12.41
C LYS A 173 13.13 -14.17 -13.72
N TRP A 174 13.84 -14.06 -14.84
CA TRP A 174 13.23 -14.02 -16.16
C TRP A 174 12.80 -15.42 -16.60
N VAL A 175 11.57 -15.54 -17.09
CA VAL A 175 10.99 -16.78 -17.60
C VAL A 175 10.10 -16.48 -18.81
N GLU A 176 10.26 -17.22 -19.89
CA GLU A 176 9.33 -17.23 -21.01
C GLU A 176 8.30 -18.35 -20.84
N ARG A 177 7.01 -17.99 -20.87
CA ARG A 177 5.89 -18.90 -20.62
C ARG A 177 4.68 -18.55 -21.47
N ALA A 178 3.78 -19.50 -21.68
CA ALA A 178 2.46 -19.25 -22.26
C ALA A 178 1.79 -18.04 -21.61
N SER A 179 1.16 -17.20 -22.44
CA SER A 179 0.38 -16.06 -21.95
C SER A 179 -0.80 -16.55 -21.12
N VAL A 180 -1.17 -15.76 -20.12
CA VAL A 180 -2.37 -15.98 -19.31
C VAL A 180 -3.30 -14.81 -19.59
N GLN A 181 -4.56 -15.11 -19.94
CA GLN A 181 -5.56 -14.08 -20.10
C GLN A 181 -5.89 -13.51 -18.73
N MET A 182 -5.52 -12.26 -18.50
CA MET A 182 -5.66 -11.59 -17.20
C MET A 182 -6.84 -10.60 -17.19
N GLU A 183 -7.40 -10.28 -18.35
CA GLU A 183 -8.50 -9.33 -18.50
C GLU A 183 -9.82 -10.00 -18.12
N PRO A 184 -10.52 -9.54 -17.07
CA PRO A 184 -11.86 -10.03 -16.77
C PRO A 184 -12.82 -9.66 -17.90
N GLN A 185 -13.68 -10.61 -18.28
CA GLN A 185 -14.67 -10.42 -19.34
C GLN A 185 -15.58 -9.23 -19.01
N GLY A 186 -15.55 -8.19 -19.85
CA GLY A 186 -16.43 -7.01 -19.73
C GLY A 186 -15.80 -5.74 -19.12
N MET A 187 -14.52 -5.73 -18.73
CA MET A 187 -13.82 -4.49 -18.42
C MET A 187 -13.05 -3.94 -19.64
N PRO A 188 -13.11 -2.62 -19.90
CA PRO A 188 -12.28 -2.01 -20.92
C PRO A 188 -10.80 -2.14 -20.53
N ALA A 189 -9.97 -2.63 -21.46
CA ALA A 189 -8.53 -2.66 -21.26
C ALA A 189 -8.01 -1.24 -21.01
N HIS A 190 -7.23 -1.07 -19.93
CA HIS A 190 -6.63 0.24 -19.66
C HIS A 190 -5.62 0.56 -20.77
N SER A 191 -5.69 1.77 -21.33
CA SER A 191 -4.85 2.26 -22.43
C SER A 191 -3.32 2.17 -22.21
N LEU A 192 -2.87 1.97 -20.97
CA LEU A 192 -1.46 1.86 -20.60
C LEU A 192 -0.96 0.41 -20.51
N LEU A 193 -1.86 -0.57 -20.62
CA LEU A 193 -1.53 -1.98 -20.48
C LEU A 193 -1.72 -2.67 -21.83
N PRO A 194 -0.62 -3.05 -22.52
CA PRO A 194 -0.73 -3.76 -23.80
C PRO A 194 -1.47 -5.09 -23.62
N THR A 195 -2.36 -5.41 -24.56
CA THR A 195 -3.07 -6.69 -24.59
C THR A 195 -2.08 -7.83 -24.77
N LEU A 196 -2.20 -8.87 -23.95
CA LEU A 196 -1.37 -10.05 -24.07
C LEU A 196 -1.83 -10.92 -25.25
N PRO A 197 -0.93 -11.66 -25.90
CA PRO A 197 -1.33 -12.58 -26.96
C PRO A 197 -2.27 -13.62 -26.36
N THR A 198 -3.29 -14.06 -27.10
CA THR A 198 -4.13 -15.17 -26.67
C THR A 198 -3.33 -16.48 -26.67
N PRO A 199 -3.52 -17.37 -25.69
CA PRO A 199 -2.88 -18.69 -25.70
C PRO A 199 -3.15 -19.40 -27.03
N PRO A 200 -2.15 -20.04 -27.69
CA PRO A 200 -0.89 -20.55 -27.14
C PRO A 200 0.33 -19.61 -27.26
N GLY A 201 0.15 -18.32 -27.54
CA GLY A 201 1.28 -17.37 -27.63
C GLY A 201 2.11 -17.32 -26.35
N THR A 202 3.44 -17.22 -26.45
CA THR A 202 4.32 -17.01 -25.30
C THR A 202 4.41 -15.53 -24.94
N ALA A 203 4.65 -15.25 -23.67
CA ALA A 203 4.94 -13.93 -23.13
C ALA A 203 6.14 -14.00 -22.19
N GLN A 204 6.77 -12.85 -21.98
CA GLN A 204 7.94 -12.72 -21.11
C GLN A 204 7.51 -12.29 -19.71
N TRP A 205 7.96 -13.04 -18.71
CA TRP A 205 7.55 -12.87 -17.33
C TRP A 205 8.74 -12.71 -16.39
N TRP A 206 8.51 -11.92 -15.37
CA TRP A 206 9.32 -11.85 -14.15
C TRP A 206 8.66 -12.76 -13.12
N LEU A 207 9.37 -13.80 -12.71
CA LEU A 207 9.00 -14.73 -11.65
C LEU A 207 9.62 -14.28 -10.32
N ILE A 208 8.76 -14.03 -9.33
CA ILE A 208 9.13 -13.67 -7.99
C ILE A 208 8.77 -14.84 -7.07
N THR A 209 9.72 -15.29 -6.27
CA THR A 209 9.60 -16.38 -5.31
C THR A 209 10.51 -16.09 -4.10
N PRO A 210 10.28 -16.73 -2.94
CA PRO A 210 9.15 -17.59 -2.59
C PRO A 210 8.00 -16.83 -1.91
N SER A 211 8.18 -15.54 -1.59
CA SER A 211 7.25 -14.78 -0.75
C SER A 211 6.85 -13.46 -1.40
N PRO A 212 5.63 -12.96 -1.12
CA PRO A 212 5.18 -11.66 -1.60
C PRO A 212 5.94 -10.50 -0.93
N MET A 213 6.72 -10.75 0.12
CA MET A 213 7.54 -9.73 0.79
C MET A 213 8.72 -9.25 -0.06
N ALA A 214 8.99 -9.90 -1.19
CA ALA A 214 9.96 -9.43 -2.16
C ALA A 214 9.49 -8.18 -2.92
N PHE A 215 8.18 -7.89 -2.93
CA PHE A 215 7.63 -6.68 -3.54
C PHE A 215 7.73 -5.49 -2.60
N GLU A 216 7.97 -4.32 -3.17
CA GLU A 216 8.00 -3.05 -2.44
C GLU A 216 6.57 -2.50 -2.32
N ASN A 217 5.86 -2.29 -3.45
CA ASN A 217 4.54 -1.67 -3.49
C ASN A 217 3.60 -2.35 -4.50
N ILE A 218 3.15 -3.57 -4.18
CA ILE A 218 2.17 -4.32 -4.98
C ILE A 218 0.88 -4.59 -4.19
N GLY A 219 -0.25 -4.48 -4.87
CA GLY A 219 -1.57 -4.86 -4.38
C GLY A 219 -2.04 -6.19 -5.00
N PHE A 220 -2.83 -6.95 -4.24
CA PHE A 220 -3.42 -8.21 -4.66
C PHE A 220 -4.94 -8.08 -4.72
N THR A 221 -5.55 -8.50 -5.83
CA THR A 221 -7.01 -8.54 -5.90
C THR A 221 -7.58 -9.67 -5.05
N ARG A 222 -8.88 -9.59 -4.78
CA ARG A 222 -9.65 -10.77 -4.34
C ARG A 222 -9.58 -11.86 -5.43
N PRO A 223 -9.65 -13.15 -5.05
CA PRO A 223 -9.67 -14.23 -6.03
C PRO A 223 -10.81 -14.04 -7.05
N ILE A 224 -10.47 -14.04 -8.33
CA ILE A 224 -11.42 -13.76 -9.40
C ILE A 224 -12.04 -15.09 -9.86
N GLN A 225 -13.36 -15.23 -9.69
CA GLN A 225 -14.09 -16.44 -10.08
C GLN A 225 -14.28 -16.58 -11.60
N SER A 226 -14.25 -15.46 -12.33
CA SER A 226 -14.54 -15.39 -13.77
C SER A 226 -13.35 -15.68 -14.68
N LEU A 227 -12.12 -15.63 -14.14
CA LEU A 227 -10.94 -16.10 -14.86
C LEU A 227 -10.82 -17.58 -14.56
N SER A 228 -11.05 -18.39 -15.60
CA SER A 228 -10.94 -19.84 -15.56
C SER A 228 -9.67 -20.25 -14.82
N GLN A 229 -9.85 -21.20 -13.91
CA GLN A 229 -8.84 -21.86 -13.09
C GLN A 229 -7.50 -21.98 -13.81
N SER A 230 -6.39 -21.79 -13.10
CA SER A 230 -5.04 -22.03 -13.64
C SER A 230 -5.06 -23.38 -14.40
N PRO A 231 -4.66 -23.42 -15.69
CA PRO A 231 -4.79 -24.61 -16.53
C PRO A 231 -4.01 -25.81 -15.97
N GLU A 232 -3.07 -25.58 -15.05
CA GLU A 232 -2.20 -26.61 -14.46
C GLU A 232 -2.64 -27.06 -13.06
N THR A 233 -3.24 -26.19 -12.23
CA THR A 233 -3.45 -26.45 -10.78
C THR A 233 -4.89 -26.34 -10.29
N GLY A 234 -5.83 -25.83 -11.08
CA GLY A 234 -7.23 -25.71 -10.66
C GLY A 234 -7.51 -24.63 -9.60
N LYS A 235 -6.48 -23.90 -9.17
CA LYS A 235 -6.57 -22.92 -8.07
C LYS A 235 -7.10 -21.56 -8.56
N LYS A 236 -7.65 -20.79 -7.62
CA LYS A 236 -8.15 -19.43 -7.90
C LYS A 236 -6.98 -18.47 -8.14
N LEU A 237 -7.12 -17.62 -9.15
CA LEU A 237 -6.13 -16.62 -9.52
C LEU A 237 -6.38 -15.30 -8.80
N LYS A 238 -5.30 -14.68 -8.35
CA LYS A 238 -5.26 -13.29 -7.86
C LYS A 238 -4.47 -12.45 -8.86
N LEU A 239 -4.97 -11.27 -9.18
CA LEU A 239 -4.26 -10.34 -10.05
C LEU A 239 -3.42 -9.38 -9.22
N LEU A 240 -2.34 -8.91 -9.82
CA LEU A 240 -1.40 -7.96 -9.24
C LEU A 240 -1.67 -6.56 -9.81
N ALA A 241 -1.74 -5.57 -8.93
CA ALA A 241 -1.92 -4.16 -9.28
C ALA A 241 -0.91 -3.28 -8.52
N CYS A 242 -0.68 -2.06 -8.98
CA CYS A 242 0.14 -1.10 -8.25
C CYS A 242 -0.55 -0.69 -6.93
N ALA A 243 0.17 -0.75 -5.81
CA ALA A 243 -0.42 -0.41 -4.49
C ALA A 243 -0.74 1.09 -4.30
N GLU A 244 -0.19 1.96 -5.13
CA GLU A 244 -0.34 3.43 -4.98
C GLU A 244 -1.47 4.00 -5.85
N CYS A 245 -1.62 3.49 -7.08
CA CYS A 245 -2.57 4.04 -8.05
C CYS A 245 -3.59 3.02 -8.57
N ASP A 246 -3.61 1.83 -7.97
CA ASP A 246 -4.48 0.69 -8.33
C ASP A 246 -4.42 0.27 -9.81
N LEU A 247 -3.38 0.68 -10.53
CA LEU A 247 -3.20 0.30 -11.92
C LEU A 247 -2.87 -1.20 -12.02
N GLY A 248 -3.74 -1.96 -12.67
CA GLY A 248 -3.57 -3.37 -12.96
C GLY A 248 -4.49 -3.83 -14.10
N PRO A 249 -4.34 -5.07 -14.60
CA PRO A 249 -3.49 -6.12 -14.04
C PRO A 249 -2.06 -6.11 -14.62
N LEU A 250 -1.08 -5.99 -13.73
CA LEU A 250 0.36 -6.03 -14.03
C LEU A 250 0.91 -7.46 -14.08
N GLY A 251 0.18 -8.39 -13.46
CA GLY A 251 0.59 -9.76 -13.27
C GLY A 251 -0.46 -10.59 -12.53
N TRP A 252 -0.10 -11.80 -12.14
CA TRP A 252 -0.97 -12.74 -11.44
C TRP A 252 -0.21 -13.63 -10.46
N SER A 253 -0.95 -14.24 -9.54
CA SER A 253 -0.47 -15.27 -8.63
C SER A 253 -1.58 -16.26 -8.28
N GLU A 254 -1.23 -17.46 -7.88
CA GLU A 254 -2.21 -18.45 -7.40
C GLU A 254 -2.53 -18.23 -5.92
N GLU A 255 -3.77 -18.51 -5.51
CA GLU A 255 -4.15 -18.50 -4.10
C GLU A 255 -3.36 -19.55 -3.31
N GLY A 256 -2.57 -19.09 -2.34
CA GLY A 256 -1.70 -19.94 -1.54
C GLY A 256 -0.45 -20.44 -2.28
N GLY A 257 -0.18 -19.92 -3.48
CA GLY A 257 1.06 -20.18 -4.21
C GLY A 257 2.24 -19.36 -3.67
N THR A 258 3.45 -19.84 -3.94
CA THR A 258 4.72 -19.14 -3.64
C THR A 258 5.30 -18.43 -4.86
N GLU A 259 4.61 -18.51 -6.00
CA GLU A 259 5.03 -17.95 -7.28
C GLU A 259 4.17 -16.75 -7.65
N PHE A 260 4.83 -15.66 -8.01
CA PHE A 260 4.20 -14.42 -8.42
C PHE A 260 4.77 -14.00 -9.77
N TRP A 261 3.90 -13.71 -10.73
CA TRP A 261 4.26 -13.50 -12.12
C TRP A 261 3.92 -12.08 -12.54
N LEU A 262 4.92 -11.29 -12.94
CA LEU A 262 4.73 -9.96 -13.53
C LEU A 262 5.06 -9.98 -15.02
N THR A 263 4.25 -9.33 -15.85
CA THR A 263 4.50 -9.27 -17.29
C THR A 263 5.53 -8.19 -17.61
N CYS A 264 6.58 -8.54 -18.37
CA CYS A 264 7.66 -7.60 -18.71
C CYS A 264 7.18 -6.35 -19.47
N SER A 265 6.11 -6.47 -20.26
CA SER A 265 5.52 -5.39 -21.06
C SER A 265 4.60 -4.44 -20.28
N ARG A 266 4.16 -4.85 -19.07
CA ARG A 266 3.22 -4.08 -18.22
C ARG A 266 3.89 -3.38 -17.06
N VAL A 267 5.22 -3.43 -16.98
CA VAL A 267 6.01 -2.75 -15.95
C VAL A 267 6.93 -1.72 -16.60
N GLY A 268 7.22 -0.66 -15.86
CA GLY A 268 8.26 0.31 -16.21
C GLY A 268 9.62 -0.15 -15.67
N TYR A 269 10.69 0.30 -16.30
CA TYR A 269 12.06 0.04 -15.86
C TYR A 269 12.70 1.37 -15.51
N ARG A 270 13.35 1.42 -14.35
CA ARG A 270 14.12 2.59 -13.95
C ARG A 270 15.31 2.78 -14.89
N ALA A 271 15.36 3.95 -15.55
CA ALA A 271 16.47 4.35 -16.42
C ALA A 271 17.79 4.51 -15.65
#